data_AF-A0A0C3B1U4-F1
#
_entry.id   AF-A0A0C3B1U4-F1
#
_cell.length_a   1.000
_cell.length_b   1.000
_cell.length_c   1.000
_cell.angle_alpha   90.00
_cell.angle_beta   90.00
_cell.angle_gamma   90.00
#
_symmetry.space_group_name_H-M   'P 1'
#
loop_
_entity.id
_entity.type
_entity.pdbx_description
1 polymer ?
#
loop_
_entity_poly.entity_id
_entity_poly.type
_entity_poly.pdbx_seq_one_letter_code
_entity_poly.pdbx_strand_id
1 'polypeptide(L)'
;DYWISPTEAVLGATAFKDLEAVLGFKCGRVGYGQVEFLDPVNLTTVGAVKEIPGKFILFDERECTVYPDENEKPPVGQGLNVRARITLENCWATDRATREPIKTEDHPKHAAHVRKLKNMPNTTFDGFDIETGQWSFIVEH
;
A
#
# COMPACT_ATOMS: atom_id res chain seq x y z
N ASP A 1 15.32 3.53 0.37
CA ASP A 1 14.46 2.33 0.20
C ASP A 1 13.08 2.64 -0.35
N TYR A 2 12.50 3.77 0.04
CA TYR A 2 11.25 4.21 -0.57
C TYR A 2 11.43 4.70 -2.01
N TRP A 3 10.38 4.56 -2.79
CA TRP A 3 10.26 5.05 -4.15
C TRP A 3 8.83 5.53 -4.43
N ILE A 4 8.69 6.40 -5.42
CA ILE A 4 7.40 6.87 -5.92
C ILE A 4 7.35 6.81 -7.45
N SER A 5 6.15 6.67 -8.00
CA SER A 5 5.90 6.74 -9.44
C SER A 5 4.62 7.56 -9.71
N PRO A 6 4.63 8.60 -10.56
CA PRO A 6 5.79 9.16 -11.25
C PRO A 6 6.91 9.62 -10.30
N THR A 7 8.14 9.70 -10.79
CA THR A 7 9.30 10.03 -9.94
C THR A 7 9.23 11.47 -9.45
N GLU A 8 9.94 11.78 -8.36
CA GLU A 8 10.00 13.15 -7.81
C GLU A 8 10.44 14.18 -8.87
N ALA A 9 11.39 13.82 -9.75
CA ALA A 9 11.83 14.69 -10.84
C ALA A 9 10.72 14.98 -11.85
N VAL A 10 9.90 13.98 -12.18
CA VAL A 10 8.74 14.14 -13.08
C VAL A 10 7.69 15.02 -12.42
N LEU A 11 7.35 14.73 -11.15
CA LEU A 11 6.36 15.51 -10.41
C LEU A 11 6.81 16.95 -10.18
N GLY A 12 8.10 17.19 -9.92
CA GLY A 12 8.66 18.53 -9.78
C GLY A 12 8.70 19.34 -11.08
N ALA A 13 8.70 18.66 -12.24
CA ALA A 13 8.60 19.29 -13.56
C ALA A 13 7.15 19.42 -14.07
N THR A 14 6.18 18.83 -13.35
CA THR A 14 4.76 18.84 -13.70
C THR A 14 4.14 20.19 -13.30
N ALA A 15 3.23 20.72 -14.13
CA ALA A 15 2.57 21.98 -13.81
C ALA A 15 1.71 21.84 -12.55
N PHE A 16 1.64 22.89 -11.73
CA PHE A 16 0.92 22.87 -10.45
C PHE A 16 -0.54 22.37 -10.59
N LYS A 17 -1.24 22.79 -11.65
CA LYS A 17 -2.61 22.36 -11.94
C LYS A 17 -2.72 20.85 -12.19
N ASP A 18 -1.73 20.25 -12.82
CA ASP A 18 -1.73 18.81 -13.12
C ASP A 18 -1.40 17.98 -11.88
N LEU A 19 -0.80 18.58 -10.84
CA LEU A 19 -0.58 17.96 -9.54
C LEU A 19 -1.86 17.85 -8.70
N GLU A 20 -2.95 18.54 -9.07
CA GLU A 20 -4.23 18.46 -8.35
C GLU A 20 -4.98 17.15 -8.60
N ALA A 21 -4.63 16.42 -9.67
CA ALA A 21 -5.31 15.19 -10.09
C ALA A 21 -4.34 14.20 -10.76
N VAL A 22 -3.33 13.75 -10.02
CA VAL A 22 -2.34 12.78 -10.53
C VAL A 22 -2.96 11.38 -10.57
N LEU A 23 -3.00 10.77 -11.75
CA LEU A 23 -3.51 9.43 -11.97
C LEU A 23 -2.42 8.38 -11.77
N GLY A 24 -2.79 7.25 -11.14
CA GLY A 24 -1.91 6.09 -11.01
C GLY A 24 -0.65 6.37 -10.18
N PHE A 25 -0.72 7.33 -9.26
CA PHE A 25 0.36 7.60 -8.33
C PHE A 25 0.65 6.34 -7.50
N LYS A 26 1.92 6.03 -7.29
CA LYS A 26 2.39 4.90 -6.51
C LYS A 26 3.44 5.34 -5.52
N CYS A 27 3.42 4.72 -4.37
CA CYS A 27 4.48 4.81 -3.37
C CYS A 27 4.79 3.40 -2.88
N GLY A 28 6.06 3.08 -2.73
CA GLY A 28 6.47 1.77 -2.23
C GLY A 28 7.75 1.82 -1.45
N ARG A 29 8.01 0.74 -0.71
CA ARG A 29 9.24 0.49 0.02
C ARG A 29 9.73 -0.91 -0.32
N VAL A 30 10.95 -0.99 -0.86
CA VAL A 30 11.56 -2.25 -1.28
C VAL A 30 11.59 -3.25 -0.10
N GLY A 31 11.06 -4.46 -0.30
CA GLY A 31 11.02 -5.53 0.70
C GLY A 31 9.80 -5.50 1.62
N TYR A 32 8.90 -4.53 1.47
CA TYR A 32 7.73 -4.35 2.32
C TYR A 32 6.43 -4.30 1.52
N GLY A 33 6.40 -3.55 0.41
CA GLY A 33 5.22 -3.43 -0.42
C GLY A 33 5.09 -2.10 -1.15
N GLN A 34 3.89 -1.88 -1.68
CA GLN A 34 3.50 -0.67 -2.40
C GLN A 34 2.02 -0.36 -2.22
N VAL A 35 1.67 0.90 -2.47
CA VAL A 35 0.32 1.40 -2.66
C VAL A 35 0.23 2.04 -4.04
N GLU A 36 -0.81 1.68 -4.79
CA GLU A 36 -1.20 2.24 -6.07
C GLU A 36 -2.57 2.91 -5.90
N PHE A 37 -2.60 4.23 -6.07
CA PHE A 37 -3.85 4.98 -6.00
C PHE A 37 -4.64 4.79 -7.31
N LEU A 38 -5.87 4.29 -7.17
CA LEU A 38 -6.74 3.95 -8.29
C LEU A 38 -7.55 5.16 -8.76
N ASP A 39 -7.80 6.10 -7.85
CA ASP A 39 -8.44 7.38 -8.13
C ASP A 39 -7.39 8.50 -8.23
N PRO A 40 -7.71 9.64 -8.88
CA PRO A 40 -6.81 10.79 -8.94
C PRO A 40 -6.46 11.30 -7.55
N VAL A 41 -5.17 11.53 -7.29
CA VAL A 41 -4.70 12.12 -6.02
C VAL A 41 -4.34 13.59 -6.20
N ASN A 42 -4.68 14.41 -5.21
CA ASN A 42 -4.24 15.79 -5.15
C ASN A 42 -2.92 15.86 -4.37
N LEU A 43 -1.81 16.05 -5.07
CA LEU A 43 -0.49 16.14 -4.47
C LEU A 43 -0.15 17.56 -3.97
N THR A 44 -0.95 18.56 -4.32
CA THR A 44 -0.71 19.95 -3.87
C THR A 44 -1.03 20.16 -2.38
N THR A 45 -1.84 19.26 -1.78
CA THR A 45 -2.21 19.31 -0.37
C THR A 45 -1.19 18.63 0.55
N VAL A 46 -0.26 17.85 -0.01
CA VAL A 46 0.78 17.11 0.72
C VAL A 46 2.13 17.83 0.58
N GLY A 47 2.21 19.06 1.10
CA GLY A 47 3.46 19.82 1.25
C GLY A 47 4.47 19.63 0.11
N ALA A 48 5.61 18.99 0.40
CA ALA A 48 6.57 18.57 -0.62
C ALA A 48 6.39 17.07 -0.96
N VAL A 49 6.34 16.75 -2.26
CA VAL A 49 6.20 15.37 -2.78
C VAL A 49 7.22 14.40 -2.17
N LYS A 50 8.45 14.86 -1.91
CA LYS A 50 9.50 14.07 -1.25
C LYS A 50 9.17 13.60 0.16
N GLU A 51 8.23 14.27 0.84
CA GLU A 51 7.79 13.92 2.18
C GLU A 51 6.71 12.83 2.15
N ILE A 52 6.06 12.58 1.01
CA ILE A 52 5.05 11.52 0.89
C ILE A 52 5.58 10.17 1.42
N PRO A 53 6.67 9.61 0.87
CA PRO A 53 7.27 8.42 1.45
C PRO A 53 7.90 8.72 2.80
N GLY A 54 7.52 7.98 3.85
CA GLY A 54 8.14 8.11 5.17
C GLY A 54 7.52 9.15 6.11
N LYS A 55 6.62 10.02 5.61
CA LYS A 55 5.75 10.84 6.46
C LYS A 55 4.28 10.48 6.26
N PHE A 56 3.77 10.62 5.04
CA PHE A 56 2.35 10.38 4.75
C PHE A 56 2.04 8.92 4.42
N ILE A 57 3.00 8.19 3.88
CA ILE A 57 2.86 6.76 3.58
C ILE A 57 4.00 6.01 4.27
N LEU A 58 3.62 5.14 5.20
CA LEU A 58 4.54 4.29 5.96
C LEU A 58 4.29 2.82 5.64
N PHE A 59 5.37 2.10 5.41
CA PHE A 59 5.38 0.64 5.35
C PHE A 59 6.16 0.07 6.53
N ASP A 60 5.51 -0.85 7.23
CA ASP A 60 6.12 -1.76 8.21
C ASP A 60 5.88 -3.23 7.79
N GLU A 61 6.41 -4.18 8.54
CA GLU A 61 6.29 -5.60 8.21
C GLU A 61 4.81 -6.00 8.05
N ARG A 62 4.41 -6.24 6.79
CA ARG A 62 3.04 -6.63 6.40
C ARG A 62 1.99 -5.58 6.78
N GLU A 63 2.36 -4.31 6.78
CA GLU A 63 1.46 -3.19 7.03
C GLU A 63 1.79 -1.98 6.15
N CYS A 64 0.74 -1.26 5.73
CA CYS A 64 0.84 0.02 5.05
C CYS A 64 -0.14 1.00 5.71
N THR A 65 0.37 2.14 6.15
CA THR A 65 -0.43 3.22 6.75
C THR A 65 -0.34 4.45 5.87
N VAL A 66 -1.50 4.99 5.48
CA VAL A 66 -1.62 6.29 4.80
C VAL A 66 -2.19 7.28 5.80
N TYR A 67 -1.51 8.41 6.00
CA TYR A 67 -1.73 9.38 7.08
C TYR A 67 -1.61 8.78 8.48
N PRO A 68 -0.38 8.50 8.98
CA PRO A 68 -0.18 8.02 10.34
C PRO A 68 -0.57 9.04 11.42
N ASP A 69 -0.53 10.35 11.10
CA ASP A 69 -1.10 11.41 11.94
C ASP A 69 -2.53 11.72 11.47
N GLU A 70 -3.51 11.37 12.30
CA GLU A 70 -4.93 11.62 12.04
C GLU A 70 -5.27 13.12 11.92
N ASN A 71 -4.46 14.03 12.48
CA ASN A 71 -4.66 15.47 12.31
C ASN A 71 -4.28 15.96 10.90
N GLU A 72 -3.40 15.22 10.21
CA GLU A 72 -3.01 15.50 8.82
C GLU A 72 -3.91 14.75 7.82
N LYS A 73 -4.79 13.86 8.28
CA LYS A 73 -5.67 13.05 7.43
C LYS A 73 -6.81 13.90 6.86
N PRO A 74 -6.87 14.12 5.54
CA PRO A 74 -7.92 14.91 4.92
C PRO A 74 -9.23 14.11 4.84
N PRO A 75 -10.38 14.75 4.53
CA PRO A 75 -11.63 14.05 4.26
C PRO A 75 -11.51 13.00 3.14
N VAL A 76 -12.40 12.01 3.14
CA VAL A 76 -12.48 10.98 2.09
C VAL A 76 -12.63 11.63 0.71
N GLY A 77 -11.83 11.17 -0.25
CA GLY A 77 -11.79 11.72 -1.61
C GLY A 77 -10.80 12.87 -1.80
N GLN A 78 -10.03 13.24 -0.77
CA GLN A 78 -9.06 14.34 -0.83
C GLN A 78 -7.63 13.86 -0.55
N GLY A 79 -6.65 14.57 -1.12
CA GLY A 79 -5.23 14.24 -0.94
C GLY A 79 -4.93 12.80 -1.36
N LEU A 80 -4.39 12.02 -0.42
CA LEU A 80 -4.14 10.58 -0.56
C LEU A 80 -5.24 9.71 0.08
N ASN A 81 -6.29 10.30 0.67
CA ASN A 81 -7.39 9.58 1.33
C ASN A 81 -8.44 9.15 0.29
N VAL A 82 -7.99 8.38 -0.69
CA VAL A 82 -8.77 7.92 -1.85
C VAL A 82 -8.57 6.43 -2.05
N ARG A 83 -9.36 5.83 -2.94
CA ARG A 83 -9.30 4.41 -3.22
C ARG A 83 -7.93 3.98 -3.72
N ALA A 84 -7.41 2.91 -3.15
CA ALA A 84 -6.07 2.42 -3.47
C ALA A 84 -5.97 0.89 -3.43
N ARG A 85 -5.11 0.35 -4.27
CA ARG A 85 -4.63 -1.04 -4.19
C ARG A 85 -3.35 -1.05 -3.38
N ILE A 86 -3.35 -1.79 -2.28
CA ILE A 86 -2.16 -2.06 -1.47
C ILE A 86 -1.67 -3.46 -1.82
N THR A 87 -0.35 -3.60 -2.00
CA THR A 87 0.32 -4.89 -2.14
C THR A 87 1.42 -4.97 -1.10
N LEU A 88 1.33 -5.93 -0.19
CA LEU A 88 2.28 -6.16 0.88
C LEU A 88 3.10 -7.41 0.60
N GLU A 89 4.39 -7.36 0.91
CA GLU A 89 5.32 -8.46 0.74
C GLU A 89 5.44 -9.29 2.03
N ASN A 90 5.93 -10.53 1.89
CA ASN A 90 6.20 -11.43 3.01
C ASN A 90 4.99 -11.82 3.89
N CYS A 91 3.78 -11.78 3.32
CA CYS A 91 2.53 -12.03 4.03
C CYS A 91 2.17 -13.53 4.16
N TRP A 92 3.13 -14.43 4.40
CA TRP A 92 2.84 -15.85 4.62
C TRP A 92 2.31 -16.14 6.03
N ALA A 93 1.57 -17.24 6.16
CA ALA A 93 1.47 -17.92 7.45
C ALA A 93 2.85 -18.39 7.90
N THR A 94 3.11 -18.31 9.20
CA THR A 94 4.36 -18.77 9.80
C THR A 94 4.15 -20.05 10.60
N ASP A 95 5.14 -20.94 10.57
CA ASP A 95 5.14 -22.05 11.49
C ASP A 95 5.43 -21.56 12.92
N ARG A 96 4.76 -22.14 13.91
CA ARG A 96 4.84 -21.65 15.30
C ARG A 96 6.16 -22.06 15.97
N ALA A 97 6.74 -23.19 15.57
CA ALA A 97 7.96 -23.70 16.15
C ALA A 97 9.20 -23.07 15.50
N THR A 98 9.25 -23.04 14.17
CA THR A 98 10.42 -22.54 13.44
C THR A 98 10.36 -21.04 13.14
N ARG A 99 9.17 -20.43 13.18
CA ARG A 99 8.89 -19.06 12.70
C ARG A 99 9.14 -18.87 11.20
N GLU A 100 9.32 -19.96 10.46
CA GLU A 100 9.55 -19.90 9.02
C GLU A 100 8.24 -19.76 8.24
N PRO A 101 8.26 -19.10 7.06
CA PRO A 101 7.12 -19.02 6.16
C PRO A 101 6.65 -20.39 5.66
N ILE A 102 5.34 -20.61 5.70
CA ILE A 102 4.69 -21.78 5.12
C ILE A 102 4.36 -21.47 3.66
N LYS A 103 5.11 -22.07 2.74
CA LYS A 103 5.03 -21.83 1.28
C LYS A 103 4.43 -23.01 0.49
N THR A 104 3.75 -23.92 1.17
CA THR A 104 3.13 -25.10 0.56
C THR A 104 1.61 -24.93 0.50
N GLU A 105 1.05 -25.05 -0.71
CA GLU A 105 -0.36 -24.75 -0.98
C GLU A 105 -1.31 -25.74 -0.28
N ASP A 106 -0.94 -27.02 -0.27
CA ASP A 106 -1.71 -28.09 0.40
C ASP A 106 -1.67 -28.02 1.94
N HIS A 107 -0.91 -27.09 2.52
CA HIS A 107 -0.78 -27.00 3.96
C HIS A 107 -2.07 -26.41 4.59
N PRO A 108 -2.71 -27.06 5.59
CA PRO A 108 -3.97 -26.56 6.17
C PRO A 108 -3.90 -25.12 6.71
N LYS A 109 -2.74 -24.72 7.28
CA LYS A 109 -2.49 -23.34 7.73
C LYS A 109 -2.46 -22.33 6.58
N HIS A 110 -2.01 -22.71 5.38
CA HIS A 110 -2.03 -21.82 4.21
C HIS A 110 -3.48 -21.50 3.82
N ALA A 111 -4.33 -22.51 3.64
CA ALA A 111 -5.74 -22.32 3.34
C ALA A 111 -6.46 -21.46 4.40
N ALA A 112 -6.19 -21.70 5.69
CA ALA A 112 -6.74 -20.90 6.78
C ALA A 112 -6.25 -19.44 6.75
N HIS A 113 -5.00 -19.21 6.37
CA HIS A 113 -4.41 -17.88 6.25
C HIS A 113 -5.02 -17.09 5.10
N VAL A 114 -5.07 -17.67 3.90
CA VAL A 114 -5.73 -17.04 2.74
C VAL A 114 -7.19 -16.73 3.05
N ARG A 115 -7.89 -17.60 3.78
CA ARG A 115 -9.25 -17.31 4.25
C ARG A 115 -9.30 -16.09 5.17
N LYS A 116 -8.33 -15.89 6.06
CA LYS A 116 -8.27 -14.67 6.89
C LYS A 116 -8.03 -13.42 6.04
N LEU A 117 -7.08 -13.48 5.09
CA LEU A 117 -6.81 -12.37 4.17
C LEU A 117 -8.05 -11.98 3.36
N LYS A 118 -8.82 -12.97 2.88
CA LYS A 118 -10.09 -12.76 2.16
C LYS A 118 -11.20 -12.11 2.98
N ASN A 119 -11.16 -12.25 4.31
CA ASN A 119 -12.19 -11.74 5.21
C ASN A 119 -11.68 -10.56 6.05
N MET A 120 -10.57 -9.94 5.66
CA MET A 120 -10.00 -8.82 6.42
C MET A 120 -10.95 -7.61 6.35
N PRO A 121 -11.38 -7.04 7.49
CA PRO A 121 -12.33 -5.92 7.50
C PRO A 121 -11.83 -4.71 6.72
N ASN A 122 -12.76 -3.96 6.11
CA ASN A 122 -12.47 -2.74 5.36
C ASN A 122 -11.50 -2.92 4.18
N THR A 123 -11.33 -4.17 3.71
CA THR A 123 -10.52 -4.49 2.53
C THR A 123 -11.33 -5.32 1.55
N THR A 124 -11.08 -5.14 0.27
CA THR A 124 -11.53 -6.04 -0.79
C THR A 124 -10.33 -6.86 -1.24
N PHE A 125 -10.36 -8.17 -1.02
CA PHE A 125 -9.29 -9.07 -1.44
C PHE A 125 -9.10 -9.02 -2.97
N ASP A 126 -7.86 -8.79 -3.41
CA ASP A 126 -7.50 -8.75 -4.83
C ASP A 126 -6.67 -9.98 -5.23
N GLY A 127 -5.69 -10.37 -4.40
CA GLY A 127 -4.88 -11.56 -4.67
C GLY A 127 -3.95 -11.97 -3.53
N PHE A 128 -3.50 -13.22 -3.57
CA PHE A 128 -2.41 -13.70 -2.73
C PHE A 128 -1.53 -14.63 -3.57
N ASP A 129 -0.23 -14.34 -3.64
CA ASP A 129 0.79 -15.17 -4.28
C ASP A 129 1.58 -15.91 -3.21
N ILE A 130 1.54 -17.24 -3.24
CA ILE A 130 2.24 -18.09 -2.28
C ILE A 130 3.75 -18.17 -2.52
N GLU A 131 4.22 -17.98 -3.75
CA GLU A 131 5.65 -18.07 -4.06
C GLU A 131 6.39 -16.85 -3.52
N THR A 132 5.81 -15.67 -3.75
CA THR A 132 6.37 -14.36 -3.37
C THR A 132 5.85 -13.84 -2.01
N GLY A 133 4.75 -14.41 -1.52
CA GLY A 133 4.10 -13.95 -0.28
C GLY A 133 3.39 -12.62 -0.44
N GLN A 134 3.15 -12.19 -1.68
CA GLN A 134 2.48 -10.92 -1.95
C GLN A 134 0.98 -11.04 -1.66
N TRP A 135 0.49 -10.15 -0.82
CA TRP A 135 -0.94 -9.99 -0.57
C TRP A 135 -1.40 -8.65 -1.12
N SER A 136 -2.33 -8.69 -2.07
CA SER A 136 -2.96 -7.52 -2.67
C SER A 136 -4.41 -7.38 -2.23
N PHE A 137 -4.80 -6.17 -1.89
CA PHE A 137 -6.17 -5.82 -1.53
C PHE A 137 -6.46 -4.35 -1.86
N ILE A 138 -7.74 -4.03 -2.00
CA ILE A 138 -8.22 -2.67 -2.28
C ILE A 138 -8.86 -2.10 -1.01
N VAL A 139 -8.54 -0.85 -0.71
CA VAL A 139 -9.21 -0.04 0.31
C VAL A 139 -9.94 1.11 -0.37
N GLU A 140 -11.08 1.52 0.18
CA GLU A 140 -11.86 2.63 -0.37
C GLU A 140 -11.29 4.01 0.01
N HIS A 141 -10.56 4.09 1.13
CA HIS A 141 -9.83 5.26 1.63
C HIS A 141 -9.04 4.90 2.90
#